data_AF-A0A106QBZ3-F1
#
_entry.id   AF-A0A106QBZ3-F1
#
_cell.length_a   1.000
_cell.length_b   1.000
_cell.length_c   1.000
_cell.angle_alpha   90.00
_cell.angle_beta   90.00
_cell.angle_gamma   90.00
#
_symmetry.space_group_name_H-M   'P 1'
#
loop_
_entity.id
_entity.type
_entity.pdbx_description
1 polymer ?
#
loop_
_entity_poly.entity_id
_entity_poly.type
_entity_poly.pdbx_seq_one_letter_code
_entity_poly.pdbx_strand_id
1 'polypeptide(L)'
;MSYVAEVWLSYEICRGSTMYRATAKTERGAKLKAKIAAMKLDVLLPKFYWDTDWRGRPCRYAHEFGILYGIRKPTEREETEGVTAFFSTSLPGTRGFTGEHASAHPLDQSAQSGLESFKI
;
A
#
# COMPACT_ATOMS: atom_id res chain seq x y z
N MET A 1 15.83 -19.03 -1.39
CA MET A 1 14.48 -18.51 -1.07
C MET A 1 14.44 -17.02 -1.35
N SER A 2 13.44 -16.56 -2.09
CA SER A 2 13.16 -15.13 -2.32
C SER A 2 12.06 -14.66 -1.35
N TYR A 3 11.98 -13.35 -1.15
CA TYR A 3 10.94 -12.69 -0.37
C TYR A 3 10.27 -11.63 -1.24
N VAL A 4 8.98 -11.40 -1.03
CA VAL A 4 8.20 -10.36 -1.70
C VAL A 4 7.98 -9.21 -0.73
N ALA A 5 8.37 -8.02 -1.14
CA ALA A 5 8.09 -6.75 -0.47
C ALA A 5 6.81 -6.15 -1.06
N GLU A 6 5.86 -5.80 -0.21
CA GLU A 6 4.58 -5.22 -0.63
C GLU A 6 4.24 -3.96 0.18
N VAL A 7 3.55 -3.02 -0.48
CA VAL A 7 2.98 -1.83 0.14
C VAL A 7 1.54 -1.72 -0.30
N TRP A 8 0.65 -1.46 0.65
CA TRP A 8 -0.80 -1.34 0.45
C TRP A 8 -1.30 0.00 0.96
N LEU A 9 -2.44 0.40 0.42
CA LEU A 9 -3.05 1.68 0.67
C LEU A 9 -4.32 1.53 1.51
N SER A 10 -4.23 1.68 2.82
CA SER A 10 -5.33 1.45 3.75
C SER A 10 -6.43 2.53 3.68
N TYR A 11 -7.69 2.09 3.62
CA TYR A 11 -8.92 2.88 3.79
C TYR A 11 -9.80 2.23 4.87
N GLU A 12 -10.65 3.01 5.56
CA GLU A 12 -11.57 2.46 6.58
C GLU A 12 -12.50 1.35 6.06
N ILE A 13 -12.82 1.35 4.76
CA ILE A 13 -13.90 0.49 4.22
C ILE A 13 -13.35 -0.70 3.42
N CYS A 14 -12.10 -0.64 2.91
CA CYS A 14 -11.51 -1.74 2.14
C CYS A 14 -10.00 -1.89 2.37
N ARG A 15 -9.57 -3.16 2.41
CA ARG A 15 -8.15 -3.54 2.40
C ARG A 15 -7.53 -3.14 1.07
N GLY A 16 -6.86 -2.01 1.15
CA GLY A 16 -6.17 -1.29 0.09
C GLY A 16 -5.58 -2.03 -1.08
N SER A 17 -5.61 -1.34 -2.22
CA SER A 17 -4.78 -1.67 -3.37
C SER A 17 -3.30 -1.74 -2.99
N THR A 18 -2.64 -2.85 -3.31
CA THR A 18 -1.18 -2.96 -3.46
C THR A 18 -0.68 -1.85 -4.39
N MET A 19 0.20 -1.00 -3.88
CA MET A 19 0.83 0.12 -4.57
C MET A 19 2.27 -0.20 -4.99
N TYR A 20 2.88 -1.20 -4.35
CA TYR A 20 4.23 -1.64 -4.65
C TYR A 20 4.36 -3.14 -4.43
N ARG A 21 5.03 -3.82 -5.35
CA ARG A 21 5.43 -5.22 -5.24
C ARG A 21 6.82 -5.40 -5.85
N ALA A 22 7.74 -5.98 -5.10
CA ALA A 22 9.07 -6.31 -5.61
C ALA A 22 9.68 -7.51 -4.89
N THR A 23 10.58 -8.22 -5.57
CA THR A 23 11.32 -9.34 -4.97
C THR A 23 12.63 -8.90 -4.33
N ALA A 24 13.06 -9.64 -3.32
CA ALA A 24 14.39 -9.55 -2.73
C ALA A 24 14.93 -10.95 -2.40
N LYS A 25 16.25 -11.09 -2.43
CA LYS A 25 16.93 -12.36 -2.08
C LYS A 25 16.97 -12.63 -0.58
N THR A 26 16.75 -11.61 0.25
CA THR A 26 16.83 -11.69 1.72
C THR A 26 15.63 -11.02 2.37
N GLU A 27 15.23 -11.52 3.54
CA GLU A 27 14.12 -10.96 4.33
C GLU A 27 14.37 -9.50 4.70
N ARG A 28 15.58 -9.21 5.23
CA ARG A 28 16.00 -7.84 5.58
C ARG A 28 15.97 -6.92 4.37
N GLY A 29 16.37 -7.41 3.20
CA GLY A 29 16.30 -6.65 1.95
C GLY A 29 14.87 -6.36 1.53
N ALA A 30 13.96 -7.33 1.68
CA ALA A 30 12.53 -7.11 1.41
C ALA A 30 11.92 -6.09 2.36
N LYS A 31 12.21 -6.17 3.67
CA LYS A 31 11.74 -5.19 4.67
C LYS A 31 12.20 -3.77 4.34
N LEU A 32 13.49 -3.62 4.00
CA LEU A 32 14.03 -2.31 3.63
C LEU A 32 13.37 -1.75 2.36
N LYS A 33 13.16 -2.59 1.35
CA LYS A 33 12.46 -2.19 0.11
C LYS A 33 11.02 -1.75 0.40
N ALA A 34 10.28 -2.55 1.15
CA ALA A 34 8.90 -2.25 1.55
C ALA A 34 8.82 -0.92 2.31
N LYS A 35 9.71 -0.72 3.30
CA LYS A 35 9.77 0.50 4.10
C LYS A 35 10.11 1.74 3.27
N ILE A 36 11.13 1.68 2.40
CA ILE A 36 11.51 2.82 1.55
C ILE A 36 10.36 3.18 0.59
N ALA A 37 9.72 2.16 -0.01
CA ALA A 37 8.58 2.39 -0.90
C ALA A 37 7.39 3.00 -0.13
N ALA A 38 7.11 2.52 1.08
CA ALA A 38 6.05 3.06 1.93
C ALA A 38 6.28 4.53 2.29
N MET A 39 7.51 4.90 2.69
CA MET A 39 7.86 6.29 2.98
C MET A 39 7.65 7.22 1.78
N LYS A 40 8.02 6.76 0.57
CA LYS A 40 7.80 7.54 -0.66
C LYS A 40 6.31 7.73 -0.96
N LEU A 41 5.51 6.69 -0.77
CA LEU A 41 4.06 6.75 -1.00
C LEU A 41 3.32 7.57 0.06
N ASP A 42 3.78 7.54 1.31
CA ASP A 42 3.16 8.31 2.40
C ASP A 42 3.31 9.83 2.22
N VAL A 43 4.43 10.27 1.64
CA VAL A 43 4.64 11.69 1.28
C VAL A 43 3.67 12.15 0.19
N LEU A 44 3.25 11.23 -0.69
CA LEU A 44 2.34 11.54 -1.79
C LEU A 44 0.86 11.45 -1.37
N LEU A 45 0.58 10.90 -0.19
CA LEU A 45 -0.80 10.77 0.30
C LEU A 45 -1.41 12.14 0.60
N PRO A 46 -2.59 12.47 0.03
CA PRO A 46 -3.33 13.63 0.48
C PRO A 46 -3.74 13.42 1.93
N LYS A 47 -3.28 14.30 2.81
CA LYS A 47 -3.58 14.22 4.25
C LYS A 47 -4.86 14.97 4.62
N PHE A 48 -5.32 15.89 3.78
CA PHE A 48 -6.47 16.74 4.06
C PHE A 48 -7.32 17.03 2.82
N TYR A 49 -8.61 17.26 3.04
CA TYR A 49 -9.55 17.79 2.06
C TYR A 49 -10.34 18.97 2.64
N TRP A 50 -10.96 19.73 1.75
CA TRP A 50 -11.89 20.81 2.10
C TRP A 50 -13.31 20.32 1.92
N ASP A 51 -14.16 20.61 2.91
CA ASP A 51 -15.60 20.36 2.88
C ASP A 51 -16.33 21.47 3.65
N THR A 52 -17.65 21.42 3.73
CA THR A 52 -18.47 22.36 4.50
C THR A 52 -18.92 21.78 5.83
N ASP A 53 -18.79 22.55 6.90
CA ASP A 53 -19.37 22.20 8.20
C ASP A 53 -20.91 22.24 8.15
N TRP A 54 -21.54 21.79 9.23
CA TRP A 54 -23.01 21.81 9.39
C TRP A 54 -23.64 23.21 9.34
N ARG A 55 -22.84 24.29 9.36
CA ARG A 55 -23.28 25.68 9.20
C ARG A 55 -22.97 26.24 7.80
N GLY A 56 -22.49 25.42 6.87
CA GLY A 56 -22.14 25.81 5.50
C GLY A 56 -20.81 26.55 5.38
N ARG A 57 -19.94 26.52 6.40
CA ARG A 57 -18.63 27.18 6.35
C ARG A 57 -17.56 26.21 5.86
N PRO A 58 -16.62 26.66 5.01
CA PRO A 58 -15.52 25.82 4.56
C PRO A 58 -14.64 25.41 5.75
N CYS A 59 -14.37 24.12 5.88
CA CYS A 59 -13.56 23.50 6.92
C CYS A 59 -12.61 22.47 6.30
N ARG A 60 -11.44 22.32 6.93
CA ARG A 60 -10.40 21.38 6.52
C ARG A 60 -10.50 20.12 7.36
N TYR A 61 -10.66 18.98 6.72
CA TYR A 61 -10.76 17.67 7.35
C TYR A 61 -9.55 16.81 7.01
N ALA A 62 -9.18 15.90 7.92
CA ALA A 62 -8.12 14.93 7.65
C ALA A 62 -8.68 13.73 6.89
N HIS A 63 -7.92 13.20 5.93
CA HIS A 63 -8.23 11.91 5.33
C HIS A 63 -7.81 10.77 6.27
N GLU A 64 -8.57 9.68 6.23
CA GLU A 64 -8.26 8.43 6.96
C GLU A 64 -7.41 7.46 6.14
N PHE A 65 -6.67 7.99 5.15
CA PHE A 65 -5.80 7.18 4.31
C PHE A 65 -4.52 6.82 5.06
N GLY A 66 -4.05 5.59 4.88
CA GLY A 66 -2.79 5.13 5.45
C GLY A 66 -1.98 4.30 4.47
N ILE A 67 -0.66 4.27 4.65
CA ILE A 67 0.19 3.29 3.97
C ILE A 67 0.52 2.16 4.94
N LEU A 68 0.27 0.93 4.52
CA LEU A 68 0.73 -0.28 5.19
C LEU A 68 1.82 -0.92 4.34
N TYR A 69 2.78 -1.57 4.98
CA TYR A 69 3.79 -2.33 4.25
C TYR A 69 4.13 -3.62 4.98
N GLY A 70 4.70 -4.56 4.23
CA GLY A 70 5.01 -5.85 4.76
C GLY A 70 5.85 -6.68 3.80
N ILE A 71 6.19 -7.86 4.28
CA ILE A 71 6.88 -8.86 3.50
C ILE A 71 6.11 -10.17 3.56
N ARG A 72 6.23 -10.98 2.53
CA ARG A 72 5.72 -12.34 2.51
C ARG A 72 6.66 -13.25 1.73
N LYS A 73 6.44 -14.55 1.88
CA LYS A 73 7.04 -15.52 0.97
C LYS A 73 6.29 -15.48 -0.39
N PRO A 74 6.97 -15.77 -1.51
CA PRO A 74 6.31 -15.99 -2.77
C PRO A 74 5.28 -17.11 -2.64
N THR A 75 4.19 -17.01 -3.37
CA THR A 75 3.23 -18.12 -3.53
C THR A 75 3.81 -19.19 -4.46
N GLU A 76 3.32 -20.43 -4.39
CA GLU A 76 3.76 -21.54 -5.28
C GLU A 76 3.71 -21.16 -6.77
N ARG A 77 2.66 -20.41 -7.13
CA ARG A 77 2.51 -19.87 -8.49
C ARG A 77 3.61 -18.87 -8.85
N GLU A 78 3.91 -17.93 -7.97
CA GLU A 78 4.99 -16.94 -8.17
C GLU A 78 6.38 -17.57 -8.14
N GLU A 79 6.58 -18.70 -7.47
CA GLU A 79 7.83 -19.47 -7.56
C GLU A 79 8.02 -20.08 -8.95
N THR A 80 6.92 -20.42 -9.63
CA THR A 80 6.93 -21.04 -10.97
C THR A 80 6.94 -20.01 -12.10
N GLU A 81 6.08 -18.99 -12.00
CA GLU A 81 5.87 -17.97 -13.05
C GLU A 81 6.72 -16.70 -12.84
N GLY A 82 7.29 -16.54 -11.65
CA GLY A 82 7.95 -15.31 -11.22
C GLY A 82 6.96 -14.29 -10.63
N VAL A 83 7.48 -13.42 -9.77
CA VAL A 83 6.69 -12.33 -9.17
C VAL A 83 6.63 -11.16 -10.13
N THR A 84 5.43 -10.72 -10.48
CA THR A 84 5.22 -9.48 -11.25
C THR A 84 5.57 -8.27 -10.38
N ALA A 85 6.60 -7.53 -10.76
CA ALA A 85 6.92 -6.27 -10.10
C ALA A 85 5.85 -5.21 -10.42
N PHE A 86 5.48 -4.43 -9.42
CA PHE A 86 4.47 -3.39 -9.54
C PHE A 86 4.90 -2.15 -8.76
N PHE A 87 4.67 -0.97 -9.33
CA PHE A 87 4.78 0.30 -8.61
C PHE A 87 3.80 1.30 -9.21
N SER A 88 2.92 1.82 -8.36
CA SER A 88 1.94 2.83 -8.73
C SER A 88 2.01 4.00 -7.76
N THR A 89 2.02 5.20 -8.31
CA THR A 89 1.84 6.46 -7.56
C THR A 89 0.42 6.99 -7.66
N SER A 90 -0.47 6.25 -8.32
CA SER A 90 -1.88 6.60 -8.43
C SER A 90 -2.58 6.40 -7.09
N LEU A 91 -2.76 7.49 -6.35
CA LEU A 91 -3.47 7.55 -5.07
C LEU A 91 -4.85 8.19 -5.26
N PRO A 92 -5.85 7.96 -4.39
CA PRO A 92 -7.13 8.65 -4.52
C PRO A 92 -6.95 10.16 -4.55
N GLY A 93 -7.75 10.79 -5.40
CA GLY A 93 -7.60 12.21 -5.72
C GLY A 93 -6.57 12.49 -6.82
N THR A 94 -5.82 11.50 -7.31
CA THR A 94 -4.94 11.65 -8.48
C THR A 94 -5.61 11.17 -9.77
N ARG A 95 -5.26 11.79 -10.91
CA ARG A 95 -5.83 11.48 -12.24
C ARG A 95 -5.65 10.03 -12.67
N GLY A 96 -4.65 9.32 -12.12
CA GLY A 96 -4.34 7.93 -12.46
C GLY A 96 -4.99 6.88 -11.57
N PHE A 97 -5.76 7.27 -10.55
CA PHE A 97 -6.38 6.33 -9.62
C PHE A 97 -7.66 5.73 -10.23
N THR A 98 -7.61 4.43 -10.52
CA THR A 98 -8.74 3.69 -11.13
C THR A 98 -9.58 2.91 -10.12
N GLY A 99 -9.31 3.08 -8.81
CA GLY A 99 -9.99 2.37 -7.73
C GLY A 99 -9.22 1.16 -7.23
N GLU A 100 -9.96 0.14 -6.77
CA GLU A 100 -9.39 -1.13 -6.32
C GLU A 100 -8.81 -1.90 -7.50
N HIS A 101 -7.49 -2.07 -7.52
CA HIS A 101 -6.88 -2.96 -8.49
C HIS A 101 -7.14 -4.41 -8.03
N ALA A 102 -7.78 -5.24 -8.84
CA ALA A 102 -8.07 -6.64 -8.49
C ALA A 102 -6.79 -7.46 -8.16
N SER A 103 -5.65 -7.09 -8.74
CA SER A 103 -4.32 -7.66 -8.45
C SER A 103 -3.71 -7.19 -7.12
N ALA A 104 -4.40 -6.31 -6.43
CA ALA A 104 -3.88 -5.46 -5.38
C ALA A 104 -4.49 -5.76 -4.01
N HIS A 105 -5.49 -6.65 -3.94
CA HIS A 105 -5.84 -7.28 -2.67
C HIS A 105 -4.66 -8.13 -2.17
N PRO A 106 -4.26 -8.01 -0.90
CA PRO A 106 -3.29 -8.93 -0.33
C PRO A 106 -3.85 -10.35 -0.43
N LEU A 107 -3.07 -11.25 -1.03
CA LEU A 107 -3.36 -12.68 -1.03
C LEU A 107 -3.31 -13.17 0.42
N ASP A 108 -4.49 -13.35 1.00
CA ASP A 108 -4.78 -13.94 2.31
C ASP A 108 -4.14 -13.31 3.56
N GLN A 109 -5.01 -13.06 4.56
CA GLN A 109 -4.62 -12.64 5.91
C GLN A 109 -3.67 -13.63 6.62
N SER A 110 -3.73 -14.90 6.24
CA SER A 110 -2.92 -15.97 6.82
C SER A 110 -1.45 -15.96 6.37
N ALA A 111 -1.12 -15.23 5.29
CA ALA A 111 0.24 -15.15 4.74
C ALA A 111 1.02 -13.90 5.20
N GLN A 112 0.38 -12.96 5.90
CA GLN A 112 0.99 -11.68 6.30
C GLN A 112 1.66 -11.79 7.68
N SER A 113 2.91 -12.26 7.71
CA SER A 113 3.76 -12.15 8.90
C SER A 113 4.41 -10.75 8.98
N GLY A 114 4.14 -9.99 10.05
CA GLY A 114 4.90 -8.76 10.37
C GLY A 114 4.42 -7.48 9.68
N LEU A 115 3.11 -7.22 9.69
CA LEU A 115 2.53 -5.93 9.30
C LEU A 115 3.05 -4.83 10.24
N GLU A 116 3.76 -3.85 9.68
CA GLU A 116 4.15 -2.62 10.37
C GLU A 116 3.37 -1.46 9.77
N SER A 117 2.64 -0.72 10.61
CA SER A 117 1.97 0.52 10.20
C SER A 117 2.87 1.71 10.54
N PHE A 118 3.08 2.59 9.56
CA PHE A 118 3.77 3.86 9.80
C PHE A 118 2.74 4.99 9.81
N LYS A 119 2.66 5.72 10.92
CA LYS A 119 2.04 7.04 10.99
C LYS A 119 3.11 7.98 11.54
N ILE A 120 3.50 8.99 10.76
CA ILE A 120 4.31 10.11 11.23
C ILE A 120 3.40 11.06 12.00
#